data_AF-A0A9X1FAM1-F1
#
_entry.id   AF-A0A9X1FAM1-F1
#
_cell.length_a   1.000
_cell.length_b   1.000
_cell.length_c   1.000
_cell.angle_alpha   90.00
_cell.angle_beta   90.00
_cell.angle_gamma   90.00
#
_symmetry.space_group_name_H-M   'P 1'
#
loop_
_entity.id
_entity.type
_entity.pdbx_description
1 polymer ?
#
loop_
_entity_poly.entity_id
_entity_poly.type
_entity_poly.pdbx_seq_one_letter_code
_entity_poly.pdbx_strand_id
1 'polypeptide(L)'
;MKRTINKTVNLDLSSYDVNSFVILGLFVHQAKKEGWTKEEIELVTKKAKSKDYEHLCRTIKNHCEVKQQKISSEEIWEVLSQLGLHTHYLASKPIEDWDSYDRSNYKLLLIKSRKLMKMYGIYGSDVSQKDVDTVTSHPNFYFSKEEEATAVMQQLYADGVFSPGELHVLYRYKRP
;
A
#
# COMPACT_ATOMS: atom_id res chain seq x y z
N MET A 1 1.57 11.57 23.13
CA MET A 1 2.99 11.98 23.14
C MET A 1 3.18 13.03 22.06
N LYS A 2 3.85 14.17 22.34
CA LYS A 2 4.07 15.21 21.32
C LYS A 2 4.98 14.69 20.20
N ARG A 3 4.60 14.95 18.94
CA ARG A 3 5.39 14.60 17.75
C ARG A 3 6.73 15.33 17.80
N THR A 4 7.78 14.65 17.35
CA THR A 4 9.14 15.21 17.37
C THR A 4 9.37 16.19 16.22
N ILE A 5 8.64 15.97 15.13
CA ILE A 5 8.58 16.76 13.91
C ILE A 5 7.11 16.76 13.48
N ASN A 6 6.61 17.87 12.97
CA ASN A 6 5.23 17.94 12.49
C ASN A 6 5.10 17.39 11.04
N LYS A 7 5.49 16.13 10.84
CA LYS A 7 5.40 15.39 9.58
C LYS A 7 5.02 13.92 9.83
N THR A 8 4.32 13.32 8.87
CA THR A 8 3.94 11.89 8.85
C THR A 8 4.27 11.24 7.50
N VAL A 9 4.64 9.97 7.54
CA VAL A 9 4.84 9.12 6.36
C VAL A 9 3.62 8.23 6.11
N ASN A 10 3.33 7.96 4.84
CA ASN A 10 2.31 7.01 4.42
C ASN A 10 2.75 5.57 4.65
N LEU A 11 2.68 5.14 5.91
CA LEU A 11 3.07 3.81 6.36
C LEU A 11 2.04 3.29 7.35
N ASP A 12 1.53 2.08 7.11
CA ASP A 12 0.70 1.39 8.10
C ASP A 12 1.58 0.57 9.03
N LEU A 13 1.47 0.81 10.35
CA LEU A 13 2.17 0.07 11.40
C LEU A 13 1.21 -0.57 12.40
N SER A 14 -0.09 -0.57 12.12
CA SER A 14 -1.14 -0.94 13.08
C SER A 14 -1.18 -2.43 13.43
N SER A 15 -0.64 -3.31 12.58
CA SER A 15 -0.72 -4.77 12.72
C SER A 15 0.57 -5.48 13.11
N TYR A 16 1.64 -4.74 13.44
CA TYR A 16 2.95 -5.34 13.66
C TYR A 16 3.25 -5.64 15.14
N ASP A 17 3.44 -6.92 15.42
CA ASP A 17 4.22 -7.45 16.55
C ASP A 17 5.67 -7.71 16.07
N VAL A 18 6.27 -6.70 15.42
CA VAL A 18 7.48 -6.88 14.60
C VAL A 18 8.70 -6.21 15.22
N ASN A 19 9.83 -6.91 15.11
CA ASN A 19 11.15 -6.48 15.56
C ASN A 19 11.44 -4.99 15.26
N SER A 20 11.96 -4.29 16.28
CA SER A 20 12.45 -2.91 16.29
C SER A 20 13.23 -2.50 15.03
N PHE A 21 14.09 -3.39 14.52
CA PHE A 21 14.93 -3.12 13.35
C PHE A 21 14.12 -3.00 12.05
N VAL A 22 13.07 -3.80 11.91
CA VAL A 22 12.19 -3.79 10.73
C VAL A 22 11.31 -2.55 10.74
N ILE A 23 10.72 -2.19 11.89
CA ILE A 23 9.93 -0.96 12.03
C ILE A 23 10.76 0.28 11.66
N LEU A 24 12.00 0.34 12.12
CA LEU A 24 12.93 1.42 11.77
C LEU A 24 13.29 1.42 10.28
N GLY A 25 13.58 0.25 9.71
CA GLY A 25 13.92 0.11 8.29
C GLY A 25 12.79 0.59 7.37
N LEU A 26 11.55 0.15 7.65
CA LEU A 26 10.37 0.54 6.89
C LEU A 26 10.09 2.04 6.98
N PHE A 27 10.17 2.62 8.18
CA PHE A 27 10.01 4.06 8.38
C PHE A 27 11.07 4.85 7.61
N VAL A 28 12.36 4.49 7.72
CA VAL A 28 13.45 5.18 7.04
C VAL A 28 13.29 5.12 5.53
N HIS A 29 12.94 3.95 4.98
CA HIS A 29 12.73 3.78 3.55
C HIS A 29 11.58 4.67 3.05
N GLN A 30 10.43 4.62 3.73
CA GLN A 30 9.25 5.39 3.35
C GLN A 30 9.46 6.91 3.51
N ALA A 31 10.14 7.34 4.59
CA ALA A 31 10.47 8.75 4.82
C ALA A 31 11.37 9.32 3.71
N LYS A 32 12.38 8.55 3.27
CA LYS A 32 13.23 8.93 2.13
C LYS A 32 12.42 9.06 0.84
N LYS A 33 11.53 8.10 0.57
CA LYS A 33 10.65 8.12 -0.61
C LYS A 33 9.73 9.35 -0.62
N GLU A 34 9.28 9.80 0.55
CA GLU A 34 8.46 11.00 0.74
C GLU A 34 9.28 12.29 0.92
N GLY A 35 10.58 12.27 0.65
CA GLY A 35 11.43 13.46 0.60
C GLY A 35 11.81 14.05 1.97
N TRP A 36 11.76 13.27 3.04
CA TRP A 36 12.28 13.71 4.34
C TRP A 36 13.80 13.87 4.30
N THR A 37 14.32 14.88 5.01
CA THR A 37 15.77 15.07 5.08
C THR A 37 16.41 14.04 6.00
N LYS A 38 17.73 13.85 5.83
CA LYS A 38 18.50 12.91 6.65
C LYS A 38 18.42 13.28 8.15
N GLU A 39 18.47 14.57 8.45
CA GLU A 39 18.39 15.12 9.81
C GLU A 39 17.02 14.85 10.44
N GLU A 40 15.94 14.99 9.66
CA GLU A 40 14.57 14.70 10.12
C GLU A 40 14.41 13.22 10.49
N ILE A 41 14.96 12.33 9.65
CA ILE A 41 14.94 10.89 9.87
C ILE A 41 15.80 10.50 11.09
N GLU A 42 17.00 11.06 11.23
CA GLU A 42 17.89 10.82 12.36
C GLU A 42 17.27 11.25 13.69
N LEU A 43 16.58 12.40 13.70
CA LEU A 43 15.95 12.94 14.91
C LEU A 43 14.82 12.01 15.41
N VAL A 44 13.98 11.50 14.50
CA VAL A 44 12.90 10.55 14.85
C VAL A 44 13.47 9.20 15.28
N THR A 45 14.46 8.67 14.55
CA THR A 45 15.05 7.35 14.85
C THR A 45 15.87 7.35 16.14
N LYS A 46 16.61 8.43 16.43
CA LYS A 46 17.35 8.60 17.70
C LYS A 46 16.41 8.61 18.89
N LYS A 47 15.28 9.32 18.79
CA LYS A 47 14.26 9.34 19.84
C LYS A 47 13.59 7.97 20.00
N ALA A 48 13.25 7.30 18.90
CA ALA A 48 12.63 5.98 18.94
C ALA A 48 13.53 4.94 19.63
N LYS A 49 14.85 5.01 19.44
CA LYS A 49 15.85 4.12 20.07
C LYS A 49 16.22 4.48 21.51
N SER A 50 15.62 5.52 22.10
CA SER A 50 16.07 6.05 23.40
C SER A 50 15.62 5.26 24.63
N LYS A 51 14.65 4.35 24.48
CA LYS A 51 14.07 3.57 25.58
C LYS A 51 13.74 2.13 25.10
N ASP A 52 12.68 1.55 25.64
CA ASP A 52 12.18 0.22 25.34
C ASP A 52 11.46 0.11 23.97
N TYR A 53 11.12 -1.12 23.63
CA TYR A 53 10.39 -1.47 22.41
C TYR A 53 9.04 -0.76 22.29
N GLU A 54 8.30 -0.62 23.39
CA GLU A 54 7.01 0.07 23.38
C GLU A 54 7.19 1.55 23.01
N HIS A 55 8.21 2.20 23.57
CA HIS A 55 8.57 3.57 23.24
C HIS A 55 8.98 3.74 21.78
N LEU A 56 9.74 2.79 21.23
CA LEU A 56 10.12 2.77 19.82
C LEU A 56 8.88 2.69 18.94
N CYS A 57 8.02 1.71 19.19
CA CYS A 57 6.78 1.50 18.44
C CYS A 57 5.89 2.74 18.50
N ARG A 58 5.68 3.29 19.70
CA ARG A 58 4.84 4.47 19.90
C ARG A 58 5.42 5.71 19.22
N THR A 59 6.75 5.88 19.23
CA THR A 59 7.42 7.01 18.58
C THR A 59 7.29 6.93 17.06
N ILE A 60 7.54 5.76 16.47
CA ILE A 60 7.44 5.59 15.01
C ILE A 60 5.97 5.64 14.55
N LYS A 61 5.04 4.97 15.26
CA LYS A 61 3.59 5.05 14.96
C LYS A 61 3.07 6.49 14.98
N ASN A 62 3.59 7.34 15.85
CA ASN A 62 3.20 8.76 15.91
C ASN A 62 3.62 9.58 14.66
N HIS A 63 4.56 9.04 13.87
CA HIS A 63 5.05 9.59 12.61
C HIS A 63 4.56 8.82 11.37
N CYS A 64 3.65 7.86 11.54
CA CYS A 64 3.09 7.06 10.46
C CYS A 64 1.59 7.29 10.39
N GLU A 65 1.07 7.51 9.19
CA GLU A 65 -0.34 7.76 8.94
C GLU A 65 -0.69 7.19 7.57
N VAL A 66 -1.65 6.28 7.49
CA VAL A 66 -2.10 5.74 6.22
C VAL A 66 -2.81 6.86 5.45
N LYS A 67 -2.13 7.46 4.48
CA LYS A 67 -2.73 8.43 3.59
C LYS A 67 -3.54 7.64 2.56
N GLN A 68 -4.86 7.64 2.71
CA GLN A 68 -5.75 7.19 1.66
C GLN A 68 -5.45 8.01 0.40
N GLN A 69 -5.34 7.34 -0.75
CA GLN A 69 -4.99 7.98 -2.00
C GLN A 69 -6.10 8.97 -2.35
N LYS A 70 -5.80 10.27 -2.26
CA LYS A 70 -6.77 11.34 -2.43
C LYS A 70 -7.09 11.47 -3.92
N ILE A 71 -8.33 11.16 -4.29
CA ILE A 71 -8.85 11.39 -5.64
C ILE A 71 -8.79 12.91 -5.90
N SER A 72 -8.28 13.32 -7.06
CA SER A 72 -8.24 14.74 -7.46
C SER A 72 -9.05 14.98 -8.72
N SER A 73 -9.59 16.18 -8.87
CA SER A 73 -10.40 16.57 -10.04
C SER A 73 -9.58 16.51 -11.33
N GLU A 74 -8.28 16.82 -11.26
CA GLU A 74 -7.35 16.74 -12.37
C GLU A 74 -7.17 15.29 -12.84
N GLU A 75 -7.01 14.34 -11.91
CA GLU A 75 -6.90 12.93 -12.25
C GLU A 75 -8.20 12.39 -12.86
N ILE A 76 -9.35 12.77 -12.29
CA ILE A 76 -10.65 12.42 -12.86
C ILE A 76 -10.73 12.91 -14.30
N TRP A 77 -10.36 14.17 -14.54
CA TRP A 77 -10.42 14.75 -15.87
C TRP A 77 -9.45 14.10 -16.86
N GLU A 78 -8.24 13.77 -16.43
CA GLU A 78 -7.26 13.03 -17.24
C GLU A 78 -7.80 11.65 -17.63
N VAL A 79 -8.33 10.89 -16.67
CA VAL A 79 -8.89 9.55 -16.90
C VAL A 79 -10.07 9.60 -17.85
N LEU A 80 -11.00 10.53 -17.64
CA LEU A 80 -12.16 10.69 -18.52
C LEU A 80 -11.76 11.14 -19.92
N SER A 81 -10.80 12.06 -20.03
CA SER A 81 -10.28 12.51 -21.33
C SER A 81 -9.60 11.38 -22.10
N GLN A 82 -8.77 10.57 -21.44
CA GLN A 82 -8.14 9.40 -22.04
C GLN A 82 -9.16 8.39 -22.57
N LEU A 83 -10.31 8.26 -21.91
CA LEU A 83 -11.37 7.35 -22.30
C LEU A 83 -12.40 7.98 -23.27
N GLY A 84 -12.25 9.26 -23.63
CA GLY A 84 -13.21 9.99 -24.47
C GLY A 84 -14.56 10.25 -23.77
N LEU A 85 -14.60 10.22 -22.43
CA LEU A 85 -15.81 10.30 -21.61
C LEU A 85 -16.03 11.70 -21.01
N HIS A 86 -15.87 12.74 -21.83
CA HIS A 86 -15.92 14.14 -21.39
C HIS A 86 -17.26 14.56 -20.75
N THR A 87 -18.36 13.85 -21.05
CA THR A 87 -19.71 14.12 -20.53
C THR A 87 -20.11 13.22 -19.36
N HIS A 88 -19.19 12.40 -18.84
CA HIS A 88 -19.48 11.51 -17.72
C HIS A 88 -19.84 12.31 -16.47
N TYR A 89 -20.84 11.87 -15.70
CA TYR A 89 -21.37 12.63 -14.56
C TYR A 89 -20.32 12.88 -13.46
N LEU A 90 -19.33 12.01 -13.32
CA LEU A 90 -18.19 12.22 -12.39
C LEU A 90 -17.30 13.41 -12.78
N ALA A 91 -17.38 13.93 -14.01
CA ALA A 91 -16.63 15.12 -14.43
C ALA A 91 -17.14 16.39 -13.73
N SER A 92 -18.43 16.43 -13.39
CA SER A 92 -19.10 17.61 -12.83
C SER A 92 -19.55 17.43 -11.38
N LYS A 93 -19.60 16.19 -10.87
CA LYS A 93 -19.98 15.90 -9.48
C LYS A 93 -18.80 16.16 -8.53
N PRO A 94 -18.94 17.07 -7.53
CA PRO A 94 -17.91 17.31 -6.52
C PRO A 94 -17.52 16.02 -5.79
N ILE A 95 -16.22 15.84 -5.54
CA ILE A 95 -15.67 14.61 -4.94
C ILE A 95 -16.22 14.40 -3.52
N GLU A 96 -16.53 15.50 -2.83
CA GLU A 96 -17.11 15.52 -1.48
C GLU A 96 -18.50 14.85 -1.45
N ASP A 97 -19.22 14.90 -2.58
CA ASP A 97 -20.57 14.33 -2.73
C ASP A 97 -20.54 12.88 -3.26
N TRP A 98 -19.36 12.27 -3.41
CA TRP A 98 -19.24 10.92 -3.96
C TRP A 98 -19.68 9.85 -2.97
N ASP A 99 -20.66 9.06 -3.39
CA ASP A 99 -21.14 7.89 -2.69
C ASP A 99 -20.32 6.62 -3.03
N SER A 100 -20.77 5.46 -2.57
CA SER A 100 -20.11 4.18 -2.83
C SER A 100 -20.18 3.75 -4.29
N TYR A 101 -21.25 4.13 -5.01
CA TYR A 101 -21.44 3.82 -6.42
C TYR A 101 -20.50 4.65 -7.30
N ASP A 102 -20.36 5.95 -7.00
CA ASP A 102 -19.43 6.85 -7.68
C ASP A 102 -17.98 6.35 -7.59
N ARG A 103 -17.56 5.99 -6.37
CA ARG A 103 -16.22 5.44 -6.10
C ARG A 103 -15.98 4.12 -6.83
N SER A 104 -17.00 3.26 -6.87
CA SER A 104 -16.94 1.98 -7.60
C SER A 104 -16.81 2.21 -9.10
N ASN A 105 -17.60 3.14 -9.66
CA ASN A 105 -17.49 3.52 -11.07
C ASN A 105 -16.13 4.13 -11.39
N TYR A 106 -15.62 5.03 -10.55
CA TYR A 106 -14.32 5.62 -10.77
C TYR A 106 -13.19 4.58 -10.72
N LYS A 107 -13.29 3.60 -9.81
CA LYS A 107 -12.35 2.45 -9.81
C LYS A 107 -12.40 1.68 -11.13
N LEU A 108 -13.57 1.46 -11.72
CA LEU A 108 -13.69 0.83 -13.04
C LEU A 108 -13.08 1.70 -14.15
N LEU A 109 -13.23 3.03 -14.08
CA LEU A 109 -12.60 3.95 -15.02
C LEU A 109 -11.08 3.91 -14.92
N LEU A 110 -10.53 3.88 -13.70
CA LEU A 110 -9.09 3.72 -13.48
C LEU A 110 -8.56 2.39 -14.05
N ILE A 111 -9.35 1.32 -13.97
CA ILE A 111 -9.00 0.03 -14.59
C ILE A 111 -9.01 0.13 -16.11
N LYS A 112 -10.06 0.72 -16.69
CA LYS A 112 -10.20 0.90 -18.14
C LYS A 112 -9.10 1.80 -18.73
N SER A 113 -8.72 2.85 -18.02
CA SER A 113 -7.63 3.75 -18.41
C SER A 113 -6.22 3.17 -18.17
N ARG A 114 -6.13 1.94 -17.62
CA ARG A 114 -4.88 1.29 -17.19
C ARG A 114 -4.10 2.06 -16.11
N LYS A 115 -4.72 3.05 -15.47
CA LYS A 115 -4.18 3.74 -14.29
C LYS A 115 -4.19 2.84 -13.05
N LEU A 116 -4.99 1.77 -13.07
CA LEU A 116 -5.08 0.76 -12.02
C LEU A 116 -5.14 -0.64 -12.64
N MET A 117 -4.14 -1.47 -12.39
CA MET A 117 -4.05 -2.82 -12.94
C MET A 117 -4.32 -3.86 -11.87
N LYS A 118 -5.00 -4.96 -12.24
CA LYS A 118 -5.12 -6.14 -11.40
C LYS A 118 -3.76 -6.85 -11.43
N MET A 119 -3.12 -6.92 -10.28
CA MET A 119 -1.78 -7.46 -10.09
C MET A 119 -1.84 -8.64 -9.13
N TYR A 120 -1.21 -9.74 -9.47
CA TYR A 120 -1.25 -10.99 -8.71
C TYR A 120 0.02 -11.13 -7.86
N GLY A 121 -0.15 -11.48 -6.59
CA GLY A 121 0.95 -11.75 -5.66
C GLY A 121 0.79 -13.13 -5.04
N ILE A 122 1.91 -13.72 -4.60
CA ILE A 122 1.93 -15.00 -3.91
C ILE A 122 1.93 -14.72 -2.41
N TYR A 123 0.85 -15.10 -1.73
CA TYR A 123 0.64 -14.86 -0.30
C TYR A 123 0.70 -16.18 0.48
N GLY A 124 0.92 -16.08 1.79
CA GLY A 124 0.69 -17.20 2.71
C GLY A 124 -0.79 -17.57 2.74
N SER A 125 -1.09 -18.85 2.93
CA SER A 125 -2.44 -19.40 2.98
C SER A 125 -3.31 -18.84 4.13
N ASP A 126 -2.68 -18.19 5.10
CA ASP A 126 -3.31 -17.46 6.20
C ASP A 126 -3.98 -16.13 5.76
N VAL A 127 -3.60 -15.60 4.60
CA VAL A 127 -4.12 -14.34 4.08
C VAL A 127 -5.36 -14.59 3.22
N SER A 128 -6.48 -13.91 3.45
CA SER A 128 -7.63 -14.02 2.53
C SER A 128 -7.62 -12.89 1.49
N GLN A 129 -8.37 -13.08 0.38
CA GLN A 129 -8.55 -12.03 -0.64
C GLN A 129 -9.10 -10.71 -0.07
N LYS A 130 -9.87 -10.77 1.02
CA LYS A 130 -10.43 -9.59 1.70
C LYS A 130 -9.36 -8.82 2.47
N ASP A 131 -8.32 -9.52 2.90
CA ASP A 131 -7.26 -8.96 3.74
C ASP A 131 -6.10 -8.43 2.89
N VAL A 132 -6.04 -8.71 1.59
CA VAL A 132 -4.92 -8.36 0.70
C VAL A 132 -4.51 -6.87 0.74
N ASP A 133 -5.49 -5.97 0.89
CA ASP A 133 -5.20 -4.53 0.94
C ASP A 133 -4.83 -4.03 2.34
N THR A 134 -5.00 -4.88 3.36
CA THR A 134 -4.73 -4.59 4.78
C THR A 134 -3.59 -5.42 5.37
N VAL A 135 -3.21 -6.53 4.74
CA VAL A 135 -2.07 -7.33 5.16
C VAL A 135 -0.79 -6.53 5.00
N THR A 136 0.14 -6.74 5.90
CA THR A 136 1.36 -5.94 5.94
C THR A 136 2.59 -6.69 5.41
N SER A 137 2.47 -8.02 5.30
CA SER A 137 3.39 -8.95 4.61
C SER A 137 3.09 -9.00 3.11
N HIS A 138 3.27 -7.87 2.42
CA HIS A 138 3.01 -7.84 0.98
C HIS A 138 4.10 -8.60 0.21
N PRO A 139 3.72 -9.31 -0.87
CA PRO A 139 4.67 -9.84 -1.83
C PRO A 139 5.52 -8.71 -2.40
N ASN A 140 6.83 -8.93 -2.51
CA ASN A 140 7.75 -7.98 -3.14
C ASN A 140 7.55 -7.94 -4.67
N PHE A 141 7.04 -9.02 -5.25
CA PHE A 141 6.82 -9.17 -6.68
C PHE A 141 5.35 -9.38 -6.98
N TYR A 142 4.91 -8.73 -8.06
CA TYR A 142 3.57 -8.89 -8.59
C TYR A 142 3.63 -9.23 -10.07
N PHE A 143 2.68 -10.04 -10.51
CA PHE A 143 2.55 -10.50 -11.88
C PHE A 143 1.33 -9.87 -12.55
N SER A 144 1.41 -9.69 -13.87
CA SER A 144 0.30 -9.15 -14.65
C SER A 144 -0.77 -10.21 -14.97
N LYS A 145 -0.40 -11.50 -14.85
CA LYS A 145 -1.26 -12.66 -15.08
C LYS A 145 -1.23 -13.60 -13.88
N GLU A 146 -2.36 -14.26 -13.63
CA GLU A 146 -2.52 -15.18 -12.50
C GLU A 146 -1.69 -16.45 -12.72
N GLU A 147 -1.60 -16.90 -13.97
CA GLU A 147 -0.87 -18.09 -14.39
C GLU A 147 0.63 -17.95 -14.15
N GLU A 148 1.18 -16.74 -14.32
CA GLU A 148 2.60 -16.44 -14.05
C GLU A 148 2.89 -16.55 -12.54
N ALA A 149 2.05 -15.95 -11.70
CA ALA A 149 2.17 -16.05 -10.25
C ALA A 149 2.02 -17.51 -9.77
N THR A 150 1.08 -18.24 -10.36
CA THR A 150 0.83 -19.64 -10.05
C THR A 150 2.02 -20.52 -10.44
N ALA A 151 2.60 -20.32 -11.63
CA ALA A 151 3.77 -21.05 -12.07
C ALA A 151 4.98 -20.83 -11.14
N VAL A 152 5.22 -19.59 -10.71
CA VAL A 152 6.29 -19.28 -9.75
C VAL A 152 6.00 -19.93 -8.39
N MET A 153 4.77 -19.89 -7.91
CA MET A 153 4.38 -20.57 -6.67
C MET A 153 4.62 -22.08 -6.74
N GLN A 154 4.25 -22.74 -7.85
CA GLN A 154 4.51 -24.17 -8.06
C GLN A 154 6.01 -24.48 -8.10
N GLN A 155 6.82 -23.61 -8.69
CA GLN A 155 8.28 -23.75 -8.67
C GLN A 155 8.83 -23.67 -7.25
N LEU A 156 8.34 -22.73 -6.42
CA LEU A 156 8.75 -22.63 -5.01
C LEU A 156 8.46 -23.90 -4.20
N TYR A 157 7.36 -24.60 -4.52
CA TYR A 157 7.07 -25.92 -3.95
C TYR A 157 8.01 -27.00 -4.48
N ALA A 158 8.27 -27.02 -5.79
CA ALA A 158 9.17 -28.00 -6.41
C ALA A 158 10.61 -27.87 -5.88
N ASP A 159 11.05 -26.65 -5.60
CA ASP A 159 12.37 -26.35 -5.04
C ASP A 159 12.47 -26.64 -3.53
N GLY A 160 11.37 -27.03 -2.88
CA GLY A 160 11.32 -27.34 -1.44
C GLY A 160 11.47 -26.12 -0.54
N VAL A 161 11.29 -24.90 -1.07
CA VAL A 161 11.34 -23.66 -0.28
C VAL A 161 10.10 -23.56 0.62
N PHE A 162 8.97 -24.06 0.14
CA PHE A 162 7.68 -24.11 0.85
C PHE A 162 7.01 -25.46 0.68
N SER A 163 6.13 -25.82 1.61
CA SER A 163 5.30 -27.03 1.53
C SER A 163 4.01 -26.76 0.75
N PRO A 164 3.49 -27.73 -0.01
CA PRO A 164 2.22 -27.59 -0.71
C PRO A 164 1.08 -27.16 0.23
N GLY A 165 0.37 -26.09 -0.14
CA GLY A 165 -0.74 -25.54 0.63
C GLY A 165 -0.35 -24.41 1.58
N GLU A 166 0.94 -24.11 1.76
CA GLU A 166 1.39 -22.96 2.56
C GLU A 166 1.18 -21.62 1.84
N LEU A 167 1.08 -21.63 0.52
CA LEU A 167 0.93 -20.44 -0.33
C LEU A 167 -0.30 -20.53 -1.24
N HIS A 168 -0.79 -19.36 -1.64
CA HIS A 168 -1.75 -19.21 -2.72
C HIS A 168 -1.57 -17.88 -3.46
N VAL A 169 -2.22 -17.76 -4.62
CA VAL A 169 -2.21 -16.53 -5.41
C VAL A 169 -3.44 -15.70 -5.08
N LEU A 170 -3.22 -14.43 -4.75
CA LEU A 170 -4.28 -13.44 -4.57
C LEU A 170 -3.99 -12.22 -5.43
N TYR A 171 -5.00 -11.39 -5.67
CA TYR A 171 -4.83 -10.18 -6.47
C TYR A 171 -5.05 -8.91 -5.68
N ARG A 172 -4.45 -7.82 -6.15
CA ARG A 172 -4.79 -6.47 -5.74
C ARG A 172 -4.78 -5.53 -6.91
N TYR A 173 -5.47 -4.41 -6.74
CA TYR A 173 -5.42 -3.33 -7.72
C TYR A 173 -4.28 -2.39 -7.36
N LYS A 174 -3.30 -2.28 -8.25
CA LYS A 174 -2.14 -1.42 -8.08
C LYS A 174 -1.99 -0.48 -9.27
N ARG A 175 -1.51 0.73 -9.00
CA ARG A 175 -1.05 1.62 -10.08
C ARG A 175 0.22 1.03 -10.69
N PRO A 176 0.42 1.12 -12.01
CA PRO A 176 1.65 0.66 -12.67
C PRO A 176 2.91 1.26 -12.05
#